data_AF-A0A957YVD5-F1
#
_entry.id   AF-A0A957YVD5-F1
#
_cell.length_a   1.000
_cell.length_b   1.000
_cell.length_c   1.000
_cell.angle_alpha   90.00
_cell.angle_beta   90.00
_cell.angle_gamma   90.00
#
_symmetry.space_group_name_H-M   'P 1'
#
loop_
_entity.id
_entity.type
_entity.pdbx_description
1 polymer ?
#
loop_
_entity_poly.entity_id
_entity_poly.type
_entity_poly.pdbx_seq_one_letter_code
_entity_poly.pdbx_strand_id
1 'polypeptide(L)'
;EILGAVIARLRSGVLVTMNACGDTCTRSTSDVRVFCEKGIIFTNIWGHFLEIQHPGQPHPEAVEVPASMGVWQQFLAVRDGTLANPCPPEVGLRMAKLWDAIRSSAARDGEGVRLT
;
A
#
# COMPACT_ATOMS: atom_id res chain seq x y z
N GLU A 1 -5.96 17.49 -13.59
CA GLU A 1 -6.08 16.01 -13.55
C GLU A 1 -5.25 15.46 -12.41
N ILE A 2 -5.76 14.43 -11.72
CA ILE A 2 -5.01 13.67 -10.71
C ILE A 2 -4.88 12.25 -11.26
N LEU A 3 -4.02 12.08 -12.27
CA LEU A 3 -3.75 10.80 -12.92
C LEU A 3 -2.27 10.49 -12.77
N GLY A 4 -1.93 9.27 -12.41
CA GLY A 4 -0.53 8.86 -12.29
C GLY A 4 -0.37 7.36 -12.22
N ALA A 5 0.67 6.87 -12.88
CA ALA A 5 1.14 5.50 -12.75
C ALA A 5 2.62 5.53 -12.38
N VAL A 6 3.00 4.71 -11.40
CA VAL A 6 4.38 4.56 -10.94
C VAL A 6 4.73 3.10 -10.97
N ILE A 7 5.88 2.78 -11.56
CA ILE A 7 6.47 1.44 -11.51
C ILE A 7 7.83 1.56 -10.83
N ALA A 8 8.05 0.74 -9.82
CA ALA A 8 9.30 0.72 -9.06
C ALA A 8 9.80 -0.71 -8.86
N ARG A 9 11.10 -0.83 -8.62
CA ARG A 9 11.74 -2.07 -8.20
C ARG A 9 12.34 -1.88 -6.82
N LEU A 10 11.95 -2.74 -5.87
CA LEU A 10 12.53 -2.76 -4.53
C LEU A 10 13.96 -3.30 -4.57
N ARG A 11 14.73 -3.08 -3.49
CA ARG A 11 16.07 -3.67 -3.33
C ARG A 11 16.04 -5.21 -3.44
N SER A 12 14.95 -5.84 -3.00
CA SER A 12 14.72 -7.28 -3.11
C SER A 12 14.45 -7.75 -4.54
N GLY A 13 14.31 -6.85 -5.52
CA GLY A 13 13.95 -7.17 -6.89
C GLY A 13 12.44 -7.21 -7.16
N VAL A 14 11.61 -7.22 -6.11
CA VAL A 14 10.14 -7.16 -6.20
C VAL A 14 9.70 -5.92 -6.99
N LEU A 15 8.76 -6.11 -7.92
CA LEU A 15 8.13 -5.02 -8.67
C LEU A 15 6.92 -4.50 -7.91
N VAL A 16 6.78 -3.17 -7.88
CA VAL A 16 5.66 -2.46 -7.28
C VAL A 16 5.07 -1.53 -8.32
N THR A 17 3.76 -1.58 -8.48
CA THR A 17 3.01 -0.66 -9.35
C THR A 17 1.98 0.08 -8.52
N MET A 18 1.92 1.40 -8.66
CA MET A 18 0.91 2.25 -8.02
C MET A 18 0.19 3.04 -9.09
N ASN A 19 -1.14 3.01 -9.06
CA ASN A 19 -2.00 3.78 -9.96
C ASN A 19 -2.90 4.67 -9.13
N ALA A 20 -3.03 5.93 -9.54
CA ALA A 20 -3.88 6.92 -8.90
C ALA A 20 -4.73 7.60 -9.95
N CYS A 21 -6.04 7.66 -9.68
CA CYS A 21 -7.01 8.40 -10.47
C CYS A 21 -7.95 9.13 -9.50
N GLY A 22 -7.67 10.40 -9.24
CA GLY A 22 -8.46 11.23 -8.33
C GLY A 22 -9.65 11.91 -9.01
N ASP A 23 -9.64 12.01 -10.34
CA ASP A 23 -10.73 12.60 -11.12
C ASP A 23 -11.49 11.49 -11.87
N THR A 24 -12.18 10.67 -11.08
CA THR A 24 -12.90 9.49 -11.57
C THR A 24 -14.40 9.64 -11.40
N CYS A 25 -15.18 9.06 -12.33
CA CYS A 25 -16.64 9.24 -12.41
C CYS A 25 -17.43 8.55 -11.30
N THR A 26 -16.79 7.71 -10.49
CA THR A 26 -17.41 6.97 -9.38
C THR A 26 -16.52 7.00 -8.14
N ARG A 27 -17.06 6.69 -6.96
CA ARG A 27 -16.25 6.44 -5.76
C ARG A 27 -15.33 5.23 -6.02
N SER A 28 -14.17 5.47 -6.60
CA SER A 28 -13.14 4.45 -6.74
C SER A 28 -12.57 4.15 -5.36
N THR A 29 -12.58 2.88 -4.99
CA THR A 29 -11.95 2.38 -3.77
C THR A 29 -10.50 2.00 -4.07
N SER A 30 -9.67 1.97 -3.04
CA SER A 30 -8.32 1.43 -3.16
C SER A 30 -8.35 -0.09 -3.31
N ASP A 31 -7.44 -0.65 -4.11
CA ASP A 31 -7.19 -2.08 -4.24
C ASP A 31 -5.69 -2.34 -4.07
N VAL A 32 -5.34 -3.31 -3.24
CA VAL A 32 -3.95 -3.72 -2.98
C VAL A 32 -3.84 -5.22 -3.21
N ARG A 33 -2.94 -5.60 -4.11
CA ARG A 33 -2.65 -7.00 -4.42
C ARG A 33 -1.18 -7.31 -4.19
N VAL A 34 -0.92 -8.42 -3.50
CA VAL A 34 0.44 -8.92 -3.27
C VAL A 34 0.55 -10.31 -3.87
N PHE A 35 1.35 -10.43 -4.93
CA PHE A 35 1.59 -11.70 -5.61
C PHE A 35 2.80 -12.39 -4.99
N CYS A 36 2.58 -13.58 -4.46
CA CYS A 36 3.57 -14.40 -3.78
C CYS A 36 3.69 -15.78 -4.47
N GLU A 37 4.75 -16.52 -4.14
CA GLU A 37 4.98 -17.87 -4.70
C GLU A 37 3.85 -18.86 -4.38
N LYS A 38 3.21 -18.71 -3.21
CA LYS A 38 2.21 -19.65 -2.67
C LYS A 38 0.78 -19.11 -2.71
N GLY A 39 0.56 -17.97 -3.35
CA GLY A 39 -0.76 -17.37 -3.45
C GLY A 39 -0.74 -15.87 -3.64
N ILE A 40 -1.93 -15.29 -3.71
CA ILE A 40 -2.15 -13.86 -3.91
C ILE A 40 -2.96 -13.34 -2.73
N ILE A 41 -2.52 -12.22 -2.15
CA ILE A 41 -3.25 -11.51 -1.10
C ILE A 41 -4.01 -10.36 -1.73
N PHE A 42 -5.27 -10.18 -1.34
CA PHE A 42 -6.13 -9.09 -1.76
C PHE A 42 -6.59 -8.31 -0.52
N THR A 43 -6.50 -6.98 -0.57
CA THR A 43 -6.97 -6.09 0.48
C THR A 43 -7.18 -4.68 -0.06
N ASN A 44 -7.53 -3.74 0.82
CA ASN A 44 -7.57 -2.31 0.51
C ASN A 44 -6.80 -1.51 1.57
N ILE A 45 -6.49 -0.24 1.29
CA ILE A 45 -5.66 0.58 2.21
C ILE A 45 -6.36 0.88 3.54
N TRP A 46 -7.67 0.63 3.63
CA TRP A 46 -8.50 0.84 4.81
C TRP A 46 -8.67 -0.42 5.64
N GLY A 47 -8.18 -1.57 5.17
CA GLY A 47 -8.35 -2.87 5.81
C GLY A 47 -9.79 -3.38 5.87
N HIS A 48 -10.68 -3.00 4.94
CA HIS A 48 -12.07 -3.49 4.99
C HIS A 48 -12.22 -4.98 4.67
N PHE A 49 -11.24 -5.57 3.99
CA PHE A 49 -11.20 -7.00 3.70
C PHE A 49 -9.77 -7.50 3.65
N LEU A 50 -9.59 -8.79 3.91
CA LEU A 50 -8.36 -9.53 3.67
C LEU A 50 -8.74 -10.88 3.09
N GLU A 51 -8.30 -11.15 1.88
CA GLU A 51 -8.57 -12.40 1.18
C GLU A 51 -7.27 -13.01 0.65
N ILE A 52 -7.22 -14.34 0.56
CA ILE A 52 -6.09 -15.08 0.01
C ILE A 52 -6.60 -16.05 -1.06
N GLN A 53 -5.87 -16.14 -2.17
CA GLN A 53 -6.05 -17.16 -3.18
C GLN A 53 -4.80 -18.02 -3.29
N HIS A 54 -4.92 -19.31 -3.01
CA HIS A 54 -3.88 -20.31 -3.19
C HIS A 54 -3.93 -20.95 -4.59
N PRO A 55 -2.83 -21.59 -5.05
CA PRO A 55 -2.82 -22.32 -6.31
C PRO A 55 -3.94 -23.36 -6.40
N GLY A 56 -4.69 -23.33 -7.51
CA GLY A 56 -5.81 -24.24 -7.76
C GLY A 56 -7.16 -23.77 -7.22
N GLN A 57 -7.23 -22.71 -6.42
CA GLN A 57 -8.51 -22.13 -5.99
C GLN A 57 -9.10 -21.24 -7.10
N PRO A 58 -10.42 -21.37 -7.42
CA PRO A 58 -11.05 -20.59 -8.47
C PRO A 58 -11.25 -19.12 -8.08
N HIS A 59 -11.39 -18.82 -6.78
CA HIS A 59 -11.65 -17.50 -6.24
C HIS A 59 -10.86 -17.29 -4.94
N PRO A 60 -10.56 -16.03 -4.56
CA PRO A 60 -10.03 -15.71 -3.23
C PRO A 60 -11.03 -16.07 -2.13
N GLU A 61 -10.50 -16.44 -0.96
CA GLU A 61 -11.28 -16.73 0.24
C GLU A 61 -10.94 -15.74 1.35
N ALA A 62 -11.94 -15.34 2.13
CA ALA A 62 -11.76 -14.40 3.24
C ALA A 62 -10.91 -15.01 4.37
N VAL A 63 -10.01 -14.20 4.91
CA VAL A 63 -9.19 -14.53 6.07
C VAL A 63 -9.88 -13.99 7.32
N GLU A 64 -10.09 -14.86 8.32
CA GLU A 64 -10.57 -14.42 9.62
C GLU A 64 -9.53 -13.50 10.28
N VAL A 65 -9.94 -12.28 10.60
CA VAL A 65 -9.10 -11.28 11.25
C VAL A 65 -9.79 -10.75 12.50
N PRO A 66 -9.03 -10.34 13.54
CA PRO A 66 -9.61 -9.65 14.68
C PRO A 66 -10.35 -8.38 14.25
N ALA A 67 -11.31 -7.95 15.06
CA ALA A 67 -11.99 -6.67 14.84
C ALA A 67 -10.95 -5.54 14.78
N SER A 68 -11.10 -4.67 13.76
CA SER A 68 -10.21 -3.53 13.58
C SER A 68 -10.27 -2.61 14.80
N MET A 69 -9.11 -2.27 15.35
CA MET A 69 -9.00 -1.20 16.35
C MET A 69 -9.16 0.13 15.64
N GLY A 70 -10.11 0.95 16.08
CA GLY A 70 -10.21 2.33 15.58
C GLY A 70 -8.95 3.14 15.87
N VAL A 71 -8.69 4.17 15.06
CA VAL A 71 -7.48 5.00 15.15
C VAL A 71 -7.28 5.61 16.54
N TRP A 72 -8.36 5.95 17.24
CA TRP A 72 -8.29 6.49 18.60
C TRP A 72 -7.87 5.44 19.63
N GLN A 73 -8.40 4.20 19.54
CA GLN A 73 -7.97 3.12 20.41
C GLN A 73 -6.49 2.80 20.20
N GLN A 74 -6.04 2.75 18.94
CA GLN A 74 -4.61 2.53 18.64
C GLN A 74 -3.74 3.66 19.22
N PHE A 75 -4.14 4.91 19.04
CA PHE A 75 -3.43 6.06 19.60
C PHE A 75 -3.27 5.97 21.12
N LEU A 76 -4.36 5.67 21.84
CA LEU A 76 -4.32 5.54 23.30
C LEU A 76 -3.41 4.37 23.74
N ALA A 77 -3.48 3.22 23.06
CA ALA A 77 -2.63 2.08 23.35
C ALA A 77 -1.13 2.39 23.14
N VAL A 78 -0.80 3.13 22.07
CA VAL A 78 0.58 3.60 21.82
C VAL A 78 1.05 4.57 22.90
N ARG A 79 0.21 5.56 23.24
CA ARG A 79 0.51 6.54 24.29
C ARG A 79 0.75 5.86 25.65
N ASP A 80 -0.03 4.83 25.96
CA ASP A 80 0.04 4.10 27.22
C ASP A 80 1.13 3.01 27.22
N GLY A 81 1.89 2.88 26.12
CA GLY A 81 3.02 1.94 26.00
C GLY A 81 2.63 0.47 25.83
N THR A 82 1.34 0.17 25.62
CA THR A 82 0.83 -1.20 25.44
C THR A 82 0.91 -1.67 23.98
N LEU A 83 1.08 -0.74 23.04
CA LEU A 83 1.29 -1.00 21.62
C LEU A 83 2.50 -0.20 21.13
N ALA A 84 3.42 -0.83 20.39
CA ALA A 84 4.46 -0.10 19.68
C ALA A 84 3.82 0.76 18.59
N ASN A 85 4.28 2.00 18.36
CA ASN A 85 3.72 2.87 17.33
C ASN A 85 3.80 2.18 15.95
N PRO A 86 2.66 1.81 15.33
CA PRO A 86 2.67 1.11 14.04
C PRO A 86 3.03 2.05 12.88
N CYS A 87 2.96 3.37 13.08
CA CYS A 87 3.25 4.38 12.08
C CYS A 87 4.17 5.47 12.69
N PRO A 88 5.45 5.16 12.94
CA PRO A 88 6.40 6.15 13.43
C PRO A 88 6.76 7.17 12.33
N PRO A 89 7.30 8.35 12.69
CA PRO A 89 7.56 9.43 11.73
C PRO A 89 8.41 9.03 10.51
N GLU A 90 9.29 8.04 10.66
CA GLU A 90 10.14 7.50 9.61
C GLU A 90 9.33 6.89 8.45
N VAL A 91 8.12 6.39 8.72
CA VAL A 91 7.20 5.92 7.66
C VAL A 91 6.78 7.08 6.77
N GLY A 92 6.40 8.22 7.38
CA GLY A 92 6.07 9.44 6.66
C GLY A 92 7.26 10.00 5.86
N LEU A 93 8.46 9.97 6.43
CA LEU A 93 9.68 10.38 5.75
C LEU A 93 9.96 9.54 4.49
N ARG A 94 9.77 8.21 4.56
CA ARG A 94 9.93 7.32 3.40
C ARG A 94 8.94 7.65 2.29
N MET A 95 7.69 7.98 2.64
CA MET A 95 6.69 8.41 1.66
C MET A 95 7.04 9.75 1.01
N ALA A 96 7.54 10.72 1.79
CA ALA A 96 8.00 12.00 1.25
C ALA A 96 9.15 11.81 0.24
N LYS A 97 10.15 10.98 0.58
CA LYS A 97 11.24 10.63 -0.33
C LYS A 97 10.76 9.92 -1.60
N LEU A 98 9.79 9.03 -1.49
CA LEU A 98 9.17 8.38 -2.66
C LEU A 98 8.46 9.39 -3.54
N TRP A 99 7.74 10.34 -2.95
CA TRP A 99 7.09 11.41 -3.70
C TRP A 99 8.09 12.30 -4.45
N ASP A 100 9.22 12.65 -3.83
CA ASP A 100 10.30 13.39 -4.49
C ASP A 100 10.86 12.62 -5.70
N ALA A 101 11.07 11.31 -5.55
CA ALA A 101 11.52 10.44 -6.65
C ALA A 101 10.50 10.37 -7.79
N ILE A 102 9.21 10.23 -7.48
CA ILE A 102 8.13 10.23 -8.48
C ILE A 102 8.13 11.55 -9.27
N ARG A 103 8.23 12.70 -8.57
CA ARG A 103 8.32 14.00 -9.23
C ARG A 103 9.55 14.14 -10.11
N SER A 104 10.71 13.65 -9.65
CA SER A 104 11.96 13.68 -10.44
C SER A 104 11.89 12.80 -11.69
N SER A 105 11.23 11.64 -11.61
CA SER A 105 11.00 10.76 -12.76
C SER A 105 10.06 11.42 -13.77
N ALA A 106 8.93 11.96 -13.29
CA ALA A 106 7.94 12.62 -14.14
C ALA A 106 8.53 13.84 -14.88
N ALA A 107 9.41 14.62 -14.23
CA ALA A 107 10.10 15.75 -14.86
C ALA A 107 11.13 15.35 -15.93
N ARG A 108 11.45 14.06 -16.03
CA ARG A 108 12.40 13.46 -16.99
C ARG A 108 11.71 12.42 -17.86
N ASP A 109 10.47 12.70 -18.26
CA ASP A 109 9.68 11.85 -19.17
C ASP A 109 9.56 10.38 -18.71
N GLY A 110 9.51 10.16 -17.39
CA GLY A 110 9.36 8.83 -16.79
C GLY A 110 10.66 8.02 -16.69
N GLU A 111 11.83 8.65 -16.81
CA GLU A 111 13.12 7.99 -16.61
C GLU A 111 13.19 7.32 -15.21
N GLY A 112 13.81 6.14 -15.15
CA GLY A 112 14.05 5.43 -13.90
C GLY A 112 14.97 6.22 -12.96
N VAL A 113 14.55 6.37 -11.70
CA VAL A 113 15.30 7.12 -10.68
C VAL A 113 15.60 6.24 -9.48
N ARG A 114 16.71 6.51 -8.79
CA ARG A 114 17.08 5.79 -7.57
C ARG A 114 16.63 6.58 -6.34
N LEU A 115 15.89 5.94 -5.44
CA LEU A 115 15.67 6.49 -4.10
C LEU A 115 16.98 6.47 -3.30
N THR A 116 17.33 7.62 -2.72
CA THR A 116 18.49 7.82 -1.83
C THR A 116 18.10 7.99 -0.37
#